data_AF-A0A914STS4-F1
#
_entry.id   AF-A0A914STS4-F1
#
_cell.length_a   1.000
_cell.length_b   1.000
_cell.length_c   1.000
_cell.angle_alpha   90.00
_cell.angle_beta   90.00
_cell.angle_gamma   90.00
#
_symmetry.space_group_name_H-M   'P 1'
#
loop_
_entity.id
_entity.type
_entity.pdbx_description
1 polymer ?
#
loop_
_entity_poly.entity_id
_entity_poly.type
_entity_poly.pdbx_seq_one_letter_code
_entity_poly.pdbx_strand_id
1 'polypeptide(L)'
;MTTEKWKKFFEQLFHPEITIVGFATNHDIRYLYARFVFLRKMLQNHQRIFCLSKLSISIRKNKDAFKVAFNGNSFDNGGIAGLADVILEIKMNKKYQEMDWAARPLSVEQKYYAIKDALVPYLIQEEIFYRIESNFPFDEAVEIMNNGHMDMSNLKTYM
;
A
#
# COMPACT_ATOMS: atom_id res chain seq x y z
N MET A 1 22.84 -12.03 -2.37
CA MET A 1 22.23 -11.98 -3.73
C MET A 1 22.99 -10.96 -4.56
N THR A 2 23.28 -11.24 -5.83
CA THR A 2 24.02 -10.32 -6.72
C THR A 2 23.12 -9.17 -7.21
N THR A 3 23.71 -8.05 -7.63
CA THR A 3 22.98 -6.91 -8.21
C THR A 3 22.12 -7.34 -9.40
N GLU A 4 22.63 -8.22 -10.26
CA GLU A 4 21.92 -8.73 -11.43
C GLU A 4 20.67 -9.54 -11.05
N LYS A 5 20.74 -10.34 -9.98
CA LYS A 5 19.58 -11.07 -9.46
C LYS A 5 18.51 -10.13 -8.90
N TRP A 6 18.91 -9.08 -8.19
CA TRP A 6 17.98 -8.04 -7.73
C TRP A 6 17.33 -7.30 -8.89
N LYS A 7 18.10 -6.96 -9.92
CA LYS A 7 17.58 -6.28 -11.10
C LYS A 7 16.48 -7.09 -11.79
N LYS A 8 16.74 -8.37 -12.07
CA LYS A 8 15.73 -9.28 -12.66
C LYS A 8 14.48 -9.44 -11.80
N PHE A 9 14.64 -9.53 -10.48
CA PHE A 9 13.50 -9.58 -9.56
C PHE A 9 12.63 -8.33 -9.67
N PHE A 10 13.24 -7.15 -9.66
CA PHE A 10 12.49 -5.89 -9.74
C PHE A 10 11.89 -5.64 -11.12
N GLU A 11 12.52 -6.10 -12.21
CA GLU A 11 11.93 -6.07 -13.55
C GLU A 11 10.63 -6.88 -13.63
N GLN A 12 10.58 -8.02 -12.92
CA GLN A 12 9.37 -8.82 -12.80
C GLN A 12 8.34 -8.16 -11.88
N LEU A 13 8.77 -7.64 -10.73
CA LEU A 13 7.88 -7.02 -9.75
C LEU A 13 7.19 -5.76 -10.30
N PHE A 14 7.94 -4.90 -10.98
CA PHE A 14 7.45 -3.63 -11.54
C PHE A 14 7.02 -3.75 -13.00
N HIS A 15 6.53 -4.92 -13.41
CA HIS A 15 6.01 -5.14 -14.76
C HIS A 15 4.78 -4.23 -15.02
N PRO A 16 4.61 -3.65 -16.23
CA PRO A 16 3.49 -2.73 -16.54
C PRO A 16 2.08 -3.33 -16.38
N GLU A 17 1.97 -4.66 -16.32
CA GLU A 17 0.69 -5.35 -16.14
C GLU A 17 0.36 -5.65 -14.67
N ILE A 18 1.33 -5.46 -13.77
CA ILE A 18 1.18 -5.76 -12.35
C ILE A 18 0.88 -4.47 -11.59
N THR A 19 -0.17 -4.50 -10.78
CA THR A 19 -0.44 -3.45 -9.78
C THR A 19 0.17 -3.85 -8.45
N ILE A 20 1.00 -2.98 -7.89
CA ILE A 20 1.59 -3.16 -6.55
C ILE A 20 0.76 -2.40 -5.55
N VAL A 21 0.27 -3.10 -4.54
CA VAL A 21 -0.57 -2.53 -3.49
C VAL A 21 0.25 -2.44 -2.21
N GLY A 22 0.18 -1.29 -1.54
CA GLY A 22 0.77 -1.14 -0.22
C GLY A 22 0.20 0.02 0.58
N PHE A 23 0.77 0.25 1.75
CA PHE A 23 0.35 1.31 2.66
C PHE A 23 1.51 2.27 2.91
N ALA A 24 1.30 3.58 2.70
CA ALA A 24 2.37 4.58 2.81
C ALA A 24 3.64 4.22 1.99
N THR A 25 3.42 3.68 0.79
CA THR A 25 4.44 3.13 -0.11
C THR A 25 5.51 4.13 -0.55
N ASN A 26 5.29 5.43 -0.35
CA ASN A 26 6.29 6.46 -0.57
C ASN A 26 7.55 6.23 0.28
N HIS A 27 7.40 5.73 1.51
CA HIS A 27 8.55 5.43 2.38
C HIS A 27 9.33 4.21 1.88
N ASP A 28 8.63 3.15 1.50
CA ASP A 28 9.24 1.92 0.98
C ASP A 28 10.01 2.18 -0.32
N ILE A 29 9.40 2.92 -1.25
CA ILE A 29 10.03 3.27 -2.53
C ILE A 29 11.29 4.11 -2.30
N ARG A 30 11.25 5.09 -1.38
CA ARG A 30 12.43 5.90 -1.04
C ARG A 30 13.56 5.03 -0.48
N TYR A 31 13.23 4.10 0.42
CA TYR A 31 14.22 3.18 0.97
C TYR A 31 14.82 2.28 -0.13
N LEU A 32 13.98 1.73 -1.01
CA LEU A 32 14.41 0.93 -2.15
C LEU A 32 15.31 1.73 -3.11
N TYR A 33 15.01 3.00 -3.37
CA TYR A 33 15.84 3.90 -4.17
C TYR A 33 17.23 4.16 -3.57
N ALA A 34 17.30 4.36 -2.27
CA ALA A 34 18.56 4.55 -1.57
C ALA A 34 19.44 3.29 -1.68
N ARG A 35 18.82 2.11 -1.71
CA ARG A 35 19.54 0.83 -1.77
C ARG A 35 19.85 0.33 -3.18
N PHE A 36 18.98 0.59 -4.15
CA PHE A 36 19.05 0.07 -5.51
C PHE A 36 18.91 1.20 -6.53
N VAL A 37 20.01 1.87 -6.85
CA VAL A 37 20.04 3.06 -7.71
C VAL A 37 19.40 2.81 -9.09
N PHE A 38 19.49 1.59 -9.62
CA PHE A 38 18.89 1.25 -10.92
C PHE A 38 17.35 1.32 -10.92
N LEU A 39 16.68 1.25 -9.76
CA LEU A 39 15.23 1.37 -9.66
C LEU A 39 14.71 2.74 -10.08
N ARG A 40 15.55 3.79 -10.01
CA ARG A 40 15.16 5.15 -10.41
C ARG A 40 14.69 5.19 -11.86
N LYS A 41 15.41 4.52 -12.76
CA LYS A 41 15.03 4.46 -14.19
C LYS A 41 13.82 3.54 -14.41
N MET A 42 13.73 2.45 -13.65
CA MET A 42 12.66 1.45 -13.79
C MET A 42 11.30 2.01 -13.37
N LEU A 43 11.24 2.74 -12.25
CA LEU A 43 9.99 3.25 -11.69
C LEU A 43 9.50 4.57 -12.30
N GLN A 44 10.35 5.29 -13.05
CA GLN A 44 9.94 6.53 -13.73
C GLN A 44 8.74 6.33 -14.65
N ASN A 45 8.60 5.14 -15.22
CA ASN A 45 7.53 4.81 -16.16
C ASN A 45 6.45 3.88 -15.55
N HIS A 46 6.57 3.52 -14.28
CA HIS A 46 5.65 2.57 -13.65
C HIS A 46 4.54 3.31 -12.89
N GLN A 47 3.32 3.30 -13.43
CA GLN A 47 2.17 4.04 -12.87
C GLN A 47 1.24 3.19 -11.99
N ARG A 48 1.56 1.91 -11.80
CA ARG A 48 0.67 0.93 -11.15
C ARG A 48 1.06 0.64 -9.71
N ILE A 49 1.54 1.66 -8.99
CA ILE A 49 1.67 1.59 -7.54
C ILE A 49 0.44 2.20 -6.90
N PHE A 50 -0.28 1.38 -6.17
CA PHE A 50 -1.48 1.73 -5.44
C PHE A 50 -1.15 1.93 -3.96
N CYS A 51 -1.42 3.12 -3.45
CA CYS A 51 -1.14 3.50 -2.08
C CYS A 51 -2.44 3.67 -1.29
N LEU A 52 -2.69 2.73 -0.38
CA LEU A 52 -3.91 2.70 0.42
C LEU A 52 -4.02 3.91 1.38
N SER A 53 -2.89 4.42 1.89
CA SER A 53 -2.93 5.64 2.71
C SER A 53 -3.40 6.84 1.89
N LYS A 54 -2.95 6.97 0.63
CA LYS A 54 -3.42 8.01 -0.31
C LYS A 54 -4.90 7.87 -0.61
N LEU A 55 -5.36 6.64 -0.93
CA LEU A 55 -6.79 6.37 -1.16
C LEU A 55 -7.62 6.79 0.05
N SER A 56 -7.25 6.35 1.25
CA SER A 56 -8.02 6.63 2.47
C SER A 56 -8.12 8.13 2.78
N ILE A 57 -7.07 8.90 2.52
CA ILE A 57 -7.09 10.37 2.62
C ILE A 57 -8.05 10.97 1.58
N SER A 58 -8.06 10.45 0.34
CA SER A 58 -8.97 10.94 -0.70
C SER A 58 -10.43 10.66 -0.33
N ILE A 59 -10.74 9.42 0.05
CA ILE A 59 -12.09 9.01 0.46
C ILE A 59 -12.60 9.87 1.62
N ARG A 60 -11.75 10.20 2.60
CA ARG A 60 -12.13 11.08 3.73
C ARG A 60 -12.59 12.48 3.31
N LYS A 61 -12.23 12.96 2.12
CA LYS A 61 -12.68 14.26 1.60
C LYS A 61 -14.10 14.19 1.01
N ASN A 62 -14.57 13.00 0.64
CA ASN A 62 -15.92 12.75 0.15
C ASN A 62 -16.74 12.08 1.26
N LYS A 63 -17.75 12.79 1.79
CA LYS A 63 -18.55 12.31 2.92
C LYS A 63 -19.30 11.01 2.63
N ASP A 64 -19.83 10.87 1.43
CA ASP A 64 -20.61 9.70 1.04
C ASP A 64 -19.69 8.49 0.84
N ALA A 65 -18.56 8.69 0.14
CA ALA A 65 -17.56 7.64 -0.04
C ALA A 65 -16.98 7.20 1.31
N PHE A 66 -16.75 8.13 2.24
CA PHE A 66 -16.31 7.81 3.60
C PHE A 66 -17.33 6.94 4.34
N LYS A 67 -18.61 7.31 4.27
CA LYS A 67 -19.68 6.55 4.92
C LYS A 67 -19.78 5.13 4.37
N VAL A 68 -19.63 4.96 3.05
CA VAL A 68 -19.69 3.66 2.38
C VAL A 68 -18.43 2.83 2.67
N ALA A 69 -17.24 3.37 2.46
CA ALA A 69 -16.00 2.62 2.57
C ALA A 69 -15.71 2.18 4.02
N PHE A 70 -16.02 3.05 4.99
CA PHE A 70 -15.63 2.86 6.40
C PHE A 70 -16.83 2.69 7.34
N ASN A 71 -18.04 2.50 6.82
CA ASN A 71 -19.28 2.43 7.59
C ASN A 71 -19.49 3.66 8.51
N GLY A 72 -18.95 4.81 8.13
CA GLY A 72 -18.97 6.03 8.94
C GLY A 72 -18.08 6.01 10.19
N ASN A 73 -17.32 4.93 10.42
CA ASN A 73 -16.42 4.82 11.55
C ASN A 73 -15.18 5.69 11.31
N SER A 74 -14.88 6.58 12.27
CA SER A 74 -13.59 7.22 12.34
C SER A 74 -12.54 6.19 12.76
N PHE A 75 -11.35 6.32 12.19
CA PHE A 75 -10.14 5.65 12.64
C PHE A 75 -9.04 6.69 12.75
N ASP A 76 -8.10 6.47 13.67
CA ASP A 76 -6.96 7.36 13.85
C ASP A 76 -6.20 7.56 12.53
N ASN A 77 -5.68 8.78 12.37
CA ASN A 77 -5.14 9.33 11.12
C ASN A 77 -3.92 8.54 10.58
N GLY A 78 -4.17 7.42 9.91
CA GLY A 78 -3.27 6.91 8.88
C GLY A 78 -2.36 5.76 9.28
N GLY A 79 -2.80 4.88 10.19
CA GLY A 79 -2.14 3.58 10.38
C GLY A 79 -2.91 2.44 9.70
N ILE A 80 -2.20 1.51 9.06
CA ILE A 80 -2.81 0.32 8.46
C ILE A 80 -3.61 -0.51 9.47
N ALA A 81 -3.16 -0.58 10.73
CA ALA A 81 -3.86 -1.29 11.79
C ALA A 81 -5.26 -0.72 12.09
N GLY A 82 -5.44 0.60 12.00
CA GLY A 82 -6.74 1.23 12.21
C GLY A 82 -7.71 0.93 11.06
N LEU A 83 -7.20 0.93 9.83
CA LEU A 83 -7.97 0.49 8.67
C LEU A 83 -8.35 -0.99 8.76
N ALA A 84 -7.42 -1.85 9.18
CA ALA A 84 -7.67 -3.27 9.33
C ALA A 84 -8.79 -3.57 10.36
N ASP A 85 -8.80 -2.83 11.47
CA ASP A 85 -9.84 -2.96 12.50
C ASP A 85 -11.20 -2.46 11.99
N VAL A 86 -11.25 -1.30 11.32
CA VAL A 86 -12.51 -0.74 10.83
C VAL A 86 -13.11 -1.49 9.64
N ILE A 87 -12.27 -2.02 8.74
CA ILE A 87 -12.72 -2.56 7.46
C ILE A 87 -12.84 -4.07 7.50
N LEU A 88 -11.84 -4.74 8.10
CA LEU A 88 -11.74 -6.19 8.15
C LEU A 88 -12.06 -6.77 9.53
N GLU A 89 -12.26 -5.93 10.55
CA GLU A 89 -12.43 -6.35 11.96
C GLU A 89 -11.22 -7.16 12.49
N ILE A 90 -10.02 -6.87 11.97
CA ILE A 90 -8.78 -7.55 12.32
C ILE A 90 -7.87 -6.62 13.13
N LYS A 91 -7.49 -7.09 14.33
CA LYS A 91 -6.46 -6.43 15.15
C LYS A 91 -5.06 -6.84 14.74
N MET A 92 -4.24 -5.86 14.33
CA MET A 92 -2.83 -6.07 14.03
C MET A 92 -1.98 -5.94 15.29
N ASN A 93 -1.22 -6.99 15.64
CA ASN A 93 -0.29 -6.94 16.76
C ASN A 93 1.01 -6.22 16.37
N LYS A 94 1.16 -4.97 16.83
CA LYS A 94 2.33 -4.12 16.53
C LYS A 94 3.58 -4.44 17.36
N LYS A 95 3.51 -5.34 18.35
CA LYS A 95 4.67 -5.71 19.19
C LYS A 95 5.89 -6.13 18.36
N TYR A 96 5.66 -6.78 17.22
CA TYR A 96 6.72 -7.31 16.37
C TYR A 96 7.30 -6.28 15.39
N GLN A 97 6.72 -5.08 15.30
CA GLN A 97 7.18 -3.99 14.44
C GLN A 97 8.56 -3.47 14.88
N GLU A 98 8.79 -3.38 16.19
CA GLU A 98 9.99 -2.81 16.82
C GLU A 98 11.10 -3.84 17.08
N MET A 99 10.95 -5.08 16.63
CA MET A 99 11.98 -6.10 16.81
C MET A 99 13.19 -5.89 15.88
N ASP A 100 14.32 -6.51 16.23
CA ASP A 100 15.50 -6.52 15.38
C ASP A 100 15.27 -7.34 14.10
N TRP A 101 15.07 -6.65 12.98
CA TRP A 101 14.90 -7.24 11.64
C TRP A 101 16.22 -7.62 10.96
N ALA A 102 17.37 -7.31 11.55
CA ALA A 102 18.69 -7.72 11.09
C ALA A 102 19.13 -9.07 11.66
N ALA A 103 18.63 -9.45 12.85
CA ALA A 103 18.90 -10.74 13.49
C ALA A 103 18.55 -11.93 12.59
N ARG A 104 19.38 -12.98 12.61
CA ARG A 104 19.14 -14.23 11.87
C ARG A 104 19.35 -15.46 12.76
N PRO A 105 18.44 -16.47 12.70
CA PRO A 105 17.22 -16.51 11.90
C PRO A 105 16.13 -15.55 12.43
N LEU A 106 15.21 -15.14 11.55
CA LEU A 106 14.00 -14.43 11.99
C LEU A 106 13.10 -15.38 12.80
N SER A 107 12.48 -14.86 13.86
CA SER A 107 11.50 -15.61 14.65
C SER A 107 10.25 -15.93 13.82
N VAL A 108 9.47 -16.90 14.30
CA VAL A 108 8.21 -17.31 13.65
C VAL A 108 7.21 -16.14 13.66
N GLU A 109 7.18 -15.38 14.75
CA GLU A 109 6.30 -14.24 14.93
C GLU A 109 6.66 -13.06 14.03
N GLN A 110 7.96 -12.78 13.84
CA GLN A 110 8.42 -11.77 12.86
C GLN A 110 7.95 -12.13 11.45
N LYS A 111 8.06 -13.41 11.06
CA LYS A 111 7.59 -13.87 9.74
C LYS A 111 6.08 -13.71 9.60
N TYR A 112 5.30 -14.12 10.59
CA TYR A 112 3.84 -13.95 10.57
C TYR A 112 3.42 -12.49 10.53
N TYR A 113 4.11 -11.61 11.27
CA TYR A 113 3.87 -10.18 11.22
C TYR A 113 4.13 -9.63 9.81
N ALA A 114 5.28 -9.94 9.21
CA ALA A 114 5.61 -9.48 7.86
C ALA A 114 4.61 -9.97 6.80
N ILE A 115 4.14 -11.23 6.90
CA ILE A 115 3.11 -11.76 6.00
C ILE A 115 1.81 -10.98 6.13
N LYS A 116 1.35 -10.74 7.37
CA LYS A 116 0.13 -9.96 7.62
C LYS A 116 0.25 -8.52 7.12
N ASP A 117 1.40 -7.88 7.36
CA ASP A 117 1.64 -6.49 6.95
C ASP A 117 1.66 -6.33 5.42
N ALA A 118 1.99 -7.40 4.67
CA ALA A 118 1.90 -7.45 3.21
C ALA A 118 0.50 -7.82 2.68
N LEU A 119 -0.25 -8.69 3.38
CA LEU A 119 -1.56 -9.19 2.94
C LEU A 119 -2.70 -8.20 3.26
N VAL A 120 -2.67 -7.58 4.44
CA VAL A 120 -3.72 -6.68 4.92
C VAL A 120 -3.98 -5.48 3.98
N PRO A 121 -2.97 -4.79 3.40
CA PRO A 121 -3.22 -3.70 2.45
C PRO A 121 -4.06 -4.14 1.25
N TYR A 122 -3.77 -5.33 0.71
CA TYR A 122 -4.51 -5.90 -0.40
C TYR A 122 -5.97 -6.19 -0.01
N LEU A 123 -6.19 -6.90 1.11
CA LEU A 123 -7.55 -7.21 1.56
C LEU A 123 -8.39 -5.96 1.86
N ILE A 124 -7.77 -4.93 2.45
CA ILE A 124 -8.46 -3.66 2.68
C ILE A 124 -8.85 -3.01 1.34
N GLN A 125 -7.97 -3.00 0.35
CA GLN A 125 -8.29 -2.43 -0.95
C GLN A 125 -9.49 -3.14 -1.58
N GLU A 126 -9.47 -4.47 -1.63
CA GLU A 126 -10.55 -5.24 -2.25
C GLU A 126 -11.90 -4.95 -1.58
N GLU A 127 -11.90 -4.86 -0.24
CA GLU A 127 -13.12 -4.57 0.52
C GLU A 127 -13.61 -3.12 0.28
N ILE A 128 -12.70 -2.14 0.19
CA ILE A 128 -13.08 -0.77 -0.18
C ILE A 128 -13.66 -0.74 -1.60
N PHE A 129 -13.01 -1.42 -2.55
CA PHE A 129 -13.44 -1.43 -3.95
C PHE A 129 -14.83 -2.03 -4.07
N TYR A 130 -15.05 -3.20 -3.47
CA TYR A 130 -16.36 -3.84 -3.42
C TYR A 130 -17.44 -2.92 -2.85
N ARG A 131 -17.18 -2.24 -1.72
CA ARG A 131 -18.14 -1.32 -1.10
C ARG A 131 -18.43 -0.12 -2.01
N ILE A 132 -17.41 0.48 -2.63
CA ILE A 132 -17.57 1.64 -3.52
C ILE A 132 -18.32 1.25 -4.79
N GLU A 133 -17.91 0.19 -5.48
CA GLU A 133 -18.56 -0.29 -6.71
C GLU A 133 -20.03 -0.67 -6.49
N SER A 134 -20.36 -1.19 -5.30
CA SER A 134 -21.74 -1.58 -4.96
C SER A 134 -22.66 -0.39 -4.65
N ASN A 135 -22.12 0.80 -4.40
CA ASN A 135 -22.89 1.94 -3.89
C ASN A 135 -22.77 3.23 -4.74
N PHE A 136 -21.87 3.25 -5.72
CA PHE A 136 -21.65 4.41 -6.59
C PHE A 136 -21.87 4.04 -8.06
N PRO A 137 -22.28 5.00 -8.91
CA PRO A 137 -22.23 4.83 -10.36
C PRO A 137 -20.81 4.46 -10.82
N PHE A 138 -20.70 3.67 -11.89
CA PHE A 138 -19.42 3.13 -12.36
C PHE A 138 -18.34 4.20 -12.53
N ASP A 139 -18.64 5.31 -13.20
CA ASP A 139 -17.67 6.37 -13.46
C ASP A 139 -17.15 7.01 -12.16
N GLU A 140 -18.04 7.23 -11.19
CA GLU A 140 -17.69 7.80 -9.89
C GLU A 140 -16.89 6.79 -9.04
N ALA A 141 -17.26 5.51 -9.07
CA ALA A 141 -16.51 4.45 -8.41
C ALA A 141 -15.07 4.37 -8.95
N VAL A 142 -14.90 4.39 -10.27
CA VAL A 142 -13.59 4.38 -10.93
C VAL A 142 -12.77 5.61 -10.55
N GLU A 143 -13.38 6.80 -10.52
CA GLU A 143 -12.69 8.02 -10.09
C GLU A 143 -12.19 7.91 -8.64
N ILE A 144 -13.06 7.47 -7.71
CA ILE A 144 -12.70 7.30 -6.30
C ILE A 144 -11.56 6.31 -6.15
N MET A 145 -11.66 5.13 -6.78
CA MET A 145 -10.66 4.08 -6.70
C MET A 145 -9.31 4.51 -7.29
N ASN A 146 -9.31 5.26 -8.40
CA ASN A 146 -8.09 5.74 -9.04
C ASN A 146 -7.28 6.73 -8.18
N ASN A 147 -7.89 7.36 -7.18
CA ASN A 147 -7.18 8.28 -6.29
C ASN A 147 -6.10 7.61 -5.43
N GLY A 148 -6.09 6.27 -5.33
CA GLY A 148 -5.03 5.53 -4.67
C GLY A 148 -3.73 5.43 -5.48
N HIS A 149 -3.77 5.63 -6.80
CA HIS A 149 -2.57 5.51 -7.64
C HIS A 149 -1.53 6.59 -7.33
N MET A 150 -0.28 6.17 -7.21
CA MET A 150 0.85 7.07 -7.03
C MET A 150 1.25 7.73 -8.35
N ASP A 151 1.48 9.04 -8.29
CA ASP A 151 2.18 9.75 -9.34
C ASP A 151 3.69 9.64 -9.09
N MET A 152 4.35 8.84 -9.92
CA MET A 152 5.78 8.57 -9.83
C MET A 152 6.63 9.64 -10.52
N SER A 153 6.03 10.56 -11.28
CA SER A 153 6.75 11.63 -11.98
C SER A 153 7.40 12.63 -11.01
N ASN A 154 6.80 12.82 -9.84
CA ASN A 154 7.23 13.73 -8.79
C ASN A 154 8.17 13.13 -7.75
N LEU A 155 8.72 11.93 -7.99
CA LEU A 155 9.68 11.32 -7.04
C LEU A 155 11.00 12.08 -6.91
N LYS A 156 11.34 12.96 -7.86
CA LYS A 156 12.54 13.81 -7.82
C LYS A 156 12.50 14.87 -6.71
N THR A 157 11.31 15.30 -6.30
CA THR A 157 11.11 16.39 -5.32
C THR A 157 11.25 15.92 -3.86
N TYR A 158 11.48 14.62 -3.65
CA TYR A 158 11.54 13.98 -2.34
C TYR A 158 12.91 13.37 -2.02
N MET A 159 13.92 13.67 -2.83
CA MET A 159 15.33 13.42 -2.57
C MET A 159 16.02 14.72 -2.12
#